data_AF-A0A9E1TTR6-F1
#
_entry.id   AF-A0A9E1TTR6-F1
#
_cell.length_a   1.000
_cell.length_b   1.000
_cell.length_c   1.000
_cell.angle_alpha   90.00
_cell.angle_beta   90.00
_cell.angle_gamma   90.00
#
_symmetry.space_group_name_H-M   'P 1'
#
loop_
_entity.id
_entity.type
_entity.pdbx_description
1 polymer ?
#
loop_
_entity_poly.entity_id
_entity_poly.type
_entity_poly.pdbx_seq_one_letter_code
_entity_poly.pdbx_strand_id
1 'polypeptide(L)'
;DSALEGWQKIVIGALLTTIVWIAATYFTPPDDEDTLRAFVKKVNPGGPGWAKYSDGVSTEPWPVPNGILCMVLGCLGVYGFLLGVGQLIYGHIESGSLFIVLAIVSSIGLSKIWK
;
A
#
# COMPACT_ATOMS: atom_id res chain seq x y z
N ASP A 1 23.29 20.31 22.35
CA ASP A 1 23.00 18.94 21.88
C ASP A 1 21.83 18.34 22.63
N SER A 2 20.92 17.70 21.91
CA SER A 2 19.80 16.98 22.52
C SER A 2 20.33 15.66 23.07
N ALA A 3 20.00 15.31 24.31
CA ALA A 3 20.50 14.13 25.03
C ALA A 3 20.13 12.76 24.39
N LEU A 4 19.41 12.77 23.26
CA LEU A 4 18.92 11.58 22.57
C LEU A 4 19.42 11.58 21.12
N GLU A 5 19.88 10.41 20.69
CA GLU A 5 20.24 10.11 19.30
C GLU A 5 19.02 10.23 18.37
N GLY A 6 19.27 10.52 17.08
CA GLY A 6 18.19 10.73 16.10
C GLY A 6 17.23 9.54 15.98
N TRP A 7 17.77 8.32 15.95
CA TRP A 7 16.96 7.10 15.88
C TRP A 7 16.11 6.89 17.14
N GLN A 8 16.63 7.27 18.32
CA GLN A 8 15.91 7.14 19.59
C GLN A 8 14.67 8.03 19.60
N LYS A 9 14.79 9.27 19.10
CA LYS A 9 13.65 10.19 19.01
C LYS A 9 12.52 9.62 18.18
N ILE A 10 12.85 9.00 17.04
CA ILE A 10 11.86 8.40 16.14
C ILE A 10 11.17 7.21 16.81
N VAL A 11 11.95 6.30 17.41
CA VAL A 11 11.41 5.10 18.06
C VAL A 11 10.52 5.48 19.26
N ILE A 12 10.99 6.38 20.13
CA ILE A 12 10.23 6.84 21.28
C ILE A 12 8.94 7.56 20.83
N GLY A 13 9.03 8.41 19.80
CA GLY A 13 7.86 9.08 19.23
C GLY A 13 6.83 8.10 18.66
N ALA A 14 7.28 7.08 17.93
CA ALA A 14 6.39 6.05 17.38
C ALA A 14 5.71 5.23 18.47
N LEU A 15 6.43 4.82 19.52
CA LEU A 15 5.87 4.07 20.63
C LEU A 15 4.86 4.91 21.43
N LEU A 16 5.22 6.15 21.76
CA LEU A 16 4.36 7.05 22.53
C LEU A 16 3.06 7.31 21.77
N THR A 17 3.14 7.67 20.49
CA THR A 17 1.95 7.90 19.68
C THR A 17 1.11 6.64 19.56
N THR A 18 1.70 5.46 19.36
CA THR A 18 0.97 4.20 19.31
C THR A 18 0.17 3.94 20.60
N ILE A 19 0.79 4.13 21.77
CA ILE A 19 0.12 3.98 23.07
C ILE A 19 -1.05 4.96 23.20
N VAL A 20 -0.81 6.23 22.85
CA VAL A 20 -1.84 7.29 22.92
C VAL A 20 -3.01 6.96 21.99
N TRP A 21 -2.75 6.54 20.75
CA TRP A 21 -3.79 6.17 19.79
C TRP A 21 -4.60 4.97 20.28
N ILE A 22 -3.96 3.91 20.77
CA ILE A 22 -4.65 2.74 21.32
C ILE A 22 -5.52 3.13 22.51
N ALA A 23 -4.98 3.91 23.45
CA ALA A 23 -5.75 4.39 24.60
C ALA A 23 -6.96 5.22 24.17
N ALA A 24 -6.79 6.13 23.21
CA ALA A 24 -7.88 6.92 22.65
C ALA A 24 -8.94 6.03 22.00
N THR A 25 -8.56 5.00 21.24
CA THR A 25 -9.51 4.05 20.61
C THR A 25 -10.34 3.31 21.64
N TYR A 26 -9.77 2.90 22.79
CA TYR A 26 -10.53 2.21 23.84
C TYR A 26 -11.41 3.15 24.68
N PHE A 27 -11.02 4.42 24.84
CA PHE A 27 -11.80 5.40 25.60
C PHE A 27 -12.92 6.07 24.80
N THR A 28 -12.80 6.12 23.47
CA THR A 28 -13.80 6.75 22.60
C THR A 28 -14.91 5.74 22.27
N PRO A 29 -16.19 6.14 22.25
CA PRO A 29 -17.27 5.23 21.85
C PRO A 29 -17.09 4.76 20.40
N PRO A 30 -17.53 3.54 20.07
CA PRO A 30 -17.52 3.05 18.69
C PRO A 30 -18.52 3.83 17.82
N ASP A 31 -18.21 3.91 16.52
CA ASP A 31 -19.12 4.49 15.52
C ASP A 31 -20.45 3.70 15.43
N ASP A 32 -21.50 4.38 14.96
CA ASP A 32 -22.82 3.79 14.79
C ASP A 32 -22.87 2.75 13.65
N GLU A 33 -23.79 1.78 13.76
CA GLU A 33 -23.90 0.70 12.79
C GLU A 33 -24.29 1.19 11.38
N ASP A 34 -25.03 2.29 11.28
CA ASP A 34 -25.46 2.84 9.99
C ASP A 34 -24.27 3.46 9.24
N THR A 35 -23.39 4.18 9.93
CA THR A 35 -22.12 4.69 9.43
C THR A 35 -21.20 3.56 8.97
N LEU A 36 -21.10 2.48 9.76
CA LEU A 36 -20.32 1.28 9.39
C LEU A 36 -20.85 0.62 8.12
N ARG A 37 -22.18 0.46 7.98
CA ARG A 37 -22.80 -0.07 6.76
C ARG A 37 -22.58 0.85 5.56
N ALA A 38 -22.74 2.16 5.74
CA ALA A 38 -22.48 3.15 4.69
C ALA A 38 -21.01 3.12 4.23
N PHE A 39 -20.08 2.96 5.16
CA PHE A 39 -18.65 2.79 4.87
C PHE A 39 -18.38 1.50 4.08
N VAL A 40 -18.91 0.36 4.53
CA VAL A 40 -18.74 -0.92 3.85
C VAL A 40 -19.30 -0.89 2.43
N LYS A 41 -20.49 -0.30 2.25
CA LYS A 41 -21.10 -0.11 0.93
C LYS A 41 -20.27 0.77 0.01
N LYS A 42 -19.60 1.79 0.55
CA LYS A 42 -18.84 2.76 -0.25
C LYS A 42 -17.42 2.30 -0.59
N VAL A 43 -16.75 1.61 0.34
CA VAL A 43 -15.32 1.25 0.23
C VAL A 43 -15.12 -0.22 -0.16
N ASN A 44 -16.14 -1.07 0.05
CA ASN A 44 -16.04 -2.52 -0.12
C ASN A 44 -14.77 -3.11 0.55
N PRO A 45 -14.55 -2.82 1.85
CA PRO A 45 -13.41 -3.33 2.58
C PRO A 45 -13.59 -4.85 2.77
N GLY A 46 -12.91 -5.65 1.96
CA GLY A 46 -12.93 -7.10 2.15
C GLY A 46 -12.34 -7.52 3.50
N GLY A 47 -12.69 -8.74 3.94
CA GLY A 47 -12.18 -9.34 5.17
C GLY A 47 -13.29 -9.77 6.14
N PRO A 48 -12.98 -10.70 7.08
CA PRO A 48 -13.99 -11.31 7.95
C PRO A 48 -14.62 -10.34 8.96
N GLY A 49 -13.89 -9.29 9.40
CA GLY A 49 -14.41 -8.29 10.34
C GLY A 49 -15.52 -7.41 9.77
N TRP A 50 -15.53 -7.19 8.45
CA TRP A 50 -16.53 -6.37 7.75
C TRP A 50 -17.73 -7.17 7.26
N ALA A 51 -17.64 -8.50 7.27
CA ALA A 51 -18.71 -9.38 6.80
C ALA A 51 -20.03 -9.19 7.56
N LYS A 52 -19.95 -8.83 8.86
CA LYS A 52 -21.13 -8.54 9.69
C LYS A 52 -21.94 -7.33 9.20
N TYR A 53 -21.26 -6.37 8.57
CA TYR A 53 -21.83 -5.09 8.12
C TYR A 53 -22.02 -5.04 6.59
N SER A 54 -21.69 -6.13 5.90
CA SER A 54 -21.96 -6.28 4.48
C SER A 54 -23.40 -6.72 4.30
N ASP A 55 -24.16 -6.02 3.46
CA ASP A 55 -25.56 -6.38 3.16
C ASP A 55 -25.68 -7.64 2.26
N GLY A 56 -24.58 -8.39 2.04
CA GLY A 56 -24.56 -9.63 1.25
C GLY A 56 -24.58 -9.43 -0.27
N VAL A 57 -24.64 -8.17 -0.75
CA VAL A 57 -24.79 -7.79 -2.16
C VAL A 57 -23.59 -6.98 -2.65
N SER A 58 -22.37 -7.41 -2.32
CA SER A 58 -21.19 -6.83 -2.98
C SER A 58 -20.93 -7.60 -4.27
N THR A 59 -21.49 -7.12 -5.37
CA THR A 59 -21.25 -7.66 -6.73
C THR A 59 -19.87 -7.25 -7.27
N GLU A 60 -19.24 -6.26 -6.64
CA GLU A 60 -17.95 -5.69 -7.03
C GLU A 60 -16.78 -6.56 -6.51
N PRO A 61 -15.83 -6.94 -7.39
CA PRO A 61 -14.62 -7.66 -6.98
C PRO A 61 -13.87 -6.91 -5.88
N TRP A 62 -13.30 -7.64 -4.91
CA TRP A 62 -12.54 -7.03 -3.83
C TRP A 62 -11.32 -6.27 -4.40
N PRO A 63 -11.20 -4.94 -4.20
CA PRO A 63 -10.20 -4.13 -4.91
C PRO A 63 -8.77 -4.27 -4.35
N VAL A 64 -8.60 -4.71 -3.10
CA VAL A 64 -7.31 -4.65 -2.40
C VAL A 64 -6.24 -5.57 -3.02
N PRO A 65 -6.49 -6.85 -3.37
CA PRO A 65 -5.47 -7.70 -3.99
C PRO A 65 -4.95 -7.14 -5.31
N ASN A 66 -5.86 -6.64 -6.15
CA ASN A 66 -5.50 -5.99 -7.41
C ASN A 66 -4.70 -4.71 -7.14
N GLY A 67 -5.08 -3.92 -6.14
CA GLY A 67 -4.33 -2.74 -5.70
C GLY A 67 -2.91 -3.06 -5.24
N ILE A 68 -2.71 -4.11 -4.44
CA ILE A 68 -1.38 -4.57 -3.99
C ILE A 68 -0.56 -5.04 -5.19
N LEU A 69 -1.15 -5.79 -6.11
CA LEU A 69 -0.47 -6.24 -7.32
C LEU A 69 -0.03 -5.06 -8.19
N CYS A 70 -0.92 -4.07 -8.38
CA CYS A 70 -0.60 -2.82 -9.06
C CYS A 70 0.54 -2.06 -8.36
N MET A 71 0.55 -2.00 -7.02
CA MET A 71 1.62 -1.38 -6.25
C MET A 71 2.97 -2.05 -6.54
N VAL A 72 3.03 -3.38 -6.48
CA VAL A 72 4.27 -4.15 -6.74
C VAL A 72 4.74 -3.94 -8.19
N LEU A 73 3.83 -4.03 -9.17
CA LEU A 73 4.15 -3.81 -10.58
C LEU A 73 4.62 -2.37 -10.85
N GLY A 74 4.01 -1.38 -10.18
CA GLY A 74 4.43 0.01 -10.22
C GLY A 74 5.83 0.20 -9.67
N CYS A 75 6.13 -0.37 -8.48
CA CYS A 75 7.46 -0.34 -7.89
C CYS A 75 8.50 -0.98 -8.80
N LEU A 76 8.22 -2.17 -9.34
CA LEU A 76 9.13 -2.87 -10.27
C LEU A 76 9.34 -2.08 -11.56
N GLY A 77 8.30 -1.44 -12.10
CA GLY A 77 8.41 -0.56 -13.27
C GLY A 77 9.33 0.63 -13.00
N VAL A 78 9.07 1.38 -11.93
CA VAL A 78 9.85 2.59 -11.58
C VAL A 78 11.31 2.24 -11.31
N TYR A 79 11.58 1.24 -10.45
CA TYR A 79 12.95 0.84 -10.14
C TYR A 79 13.65 0.19 -11.33
N GLY A 80 12.93 -0.59 -12.14
CA GLY A 80 13.46 -1.20 -13.35
C GLY A 80 13.90 -0.16 -14.37
N PHE A 81 13.11 0.90 -14.60
CA PHE A 81 13.52 2.01 -15.47
C PHE A 81 14.70 2.79 -14.88
N LEU A 82 14.65 3.13 -13.58
CA LEU A 82 15.71 3.88 -12.92
C LEU A 82 17.06 3.15 -12.98
N LEU A 83 17.08 1.87 -12.61
CA LEU A 83 18.29 1.04 -12.63
C LEU A 83 18.70 0.68 -14.05
N GLY A 84 17.75 0.35 -14.93
CA GLY A 84 18.01 -0.04 -16.31
C GLY A 84 18.61 1.10 -17.14
N VAL A 85 18.01 2.29 -17.09
CA VAL A 85 18.58 3.48 -17.73
C VAL A 85 19.94 3.81 -17.15
N GLY A 86 20.10 3.73 -15.82
CA GLY A 86 21.40 3.94 -15.16
C GLY A 86 22.49 2.99 -15.69
N GLN A 87 22.22 1.69 -15.77
CA GLN A 87 23.17 0.68 -16.27
C GLN A 87 23.52 0.88 -17.75
N LEU A 88 22.55 1.29 -18.58
CA LEU A 88 22.82 1.64 -19.98
C LEU A 88 23.76 2.84 -20.11
N ILE A 89 23.58 3.87 -19.28
CA ILE A 89 24.47 5.05 -19.25
C ILE A 89 25.89 4.65 -18.84
N TYR A 90 26.05 3.71 -17.90
CA TYR A 90 27.35 3.19 -17.49
C TYR A 90 27.97 2.19 -18.48
N GLY A 91 27.32 1.90 -19.61
CA GLY A 91 27.84 1.00 -20.65
C GLY A 91 27.62 -0.49 -20.36
N HIS A 92 26.90 -0.85 -19.29
CA HIS A 92 26.53 -2.23 -18.99
C HIS A 92 25.24 -2.61 -19.74
N ILE A 93 25.38 -2.91 -21.03
CA ILE A 93 24.22 -3.14 -21.93
C ILE A 93 23.43 -4.41 -21.57
N GLU A 94 24.11 -5.49 -21.16
CA GLU A 94 23.44 -6.75 -20.81
C GLU A 94 22.54 -6.60 -19.58
N SER A 95 23.07 -6.06 -18.47
CA SER A 95 22.27 -5.84 -17.25
C SER A 95 21.20 -4.75 -17.47
N GLY A 96 21.54 -3.66 -18.15
CA GLY A 96 20.63 -2.55 -18.42
C GLY A 96 19.42 -2.98 -19.26
N SER A 97 19.65 -3.74 -20.33
CA SER A 97 18.56 -4.25 -21.17
C SER A 97 17.62 -5.19 -20.40
N LEU A 98 18.13 -6.04 -19.51
CA LEU A 98 17.32 -6.92 -18.67
C LEU A 98 16.38 -6.13 -17.74
N PHE A 99 16.91 -5.11 -17.06
CA PHE A 99 16.09 -4.24 -16.19
C PHE A 99 15.05 -3.44 -16.97
N ILE A 100 15.38 -2.97 -18.17
CA ILE A 100 14.42 -2.26 -19.05
C ILE A 100 13.30 -3.19 -19.51
N VAL A 101 13.60 -4.42 -19.92
CA VAL A 101 12.57 -5.40 -20.31
C VAL A 101 11.65 -5.69 -19.13
N LEU A 102 12.21 -5.92 -17.94
CA LEU A 102 11.44 -6.14 -16.71
C LEU A 102 10.54 -4.94 -16.39
N ALA A 103 11.05 -3.72 -16.54
CA ALA A 103 10.30 -2.49 -16.30
C ALA A 103 9.11 -2.37 -17.26
N ILE A 104 9.34 -2.59 -18.55
CA ILE A 104 8.31 -2.53 -19.60
C ILE A 104 7.23 -3.58 -19.33
N VAL A 105 7.61 -4.83 -19.06
CA VAL A 105 6.65 -5.92 -18.75
C VAL A 105 5.81 -5.57 -17.53
N SER A 106 6.44 -5.03 -16.47
CA SER A 106 5.74 -4.62 -15.25
C SER A 106 4.76 -3.47 -15.50
N SER A 107 5.17 -2.46 -16.28
CA SER A 107 4.31 -1.32 -16.65
C SER A 107 3.14 -1.70 -17.56
N ILE A 108 3.35 -2.65 -18.49
CA ILE A 108 2.27 -3.20 -19.32
C ILE A 108 1.30 -4.00 -18.45
N GLY A 109 1.82 -4.85 -17.55
CA GLY A 109 1.01 -5.61 -16.58
C GLY A 109 0.14 -4.69 -15.73
N LEU A 110 0.72 -3.62 -15.20
CA LEU A 110 0.01 -2.59 -14.44
C LEU A 110 -1.13 -1.97 -15.26
N SER A 111 -0.84 -1.55 -16.51
CA SER A 111 -1.84 -0.94 -17.39
C SER A 111 -2.98 -1.88 -17.76
N LYS A 112 -2.73 -3.19 -17.79
CA LYS A 112 -3.74 -4.21 -18.09
C LYS A 112 -4.61 -4.57 -16.89
N ILE A 113 -4.06 -4.51 -15.67
CA ILE A 113 -4.80 -4.81 -14.42
C ILE A 113 -5.61 -3.59 -13.96
N TRP A 114 -5.14 -2.39 -14.28
CA TRP A 114 -5.84 -1.15 -13.95
C TRP A 114 -7.00 -0.83 -14.91
N LYS A 115 -6.92 -1.26 -16.17
CA LYS A 115 -8.07 -1.21 -17.08
C LYS A 115 -9.12 -2.25 -16.71
#